data_AF-X0SZ22-F1
#
_entry.id   AF-X0SZ22-F1
#
_cell.length_a   1.000
_cell.length_b   1.000
_cell.length_c   1.000
_cell.angle_alpha   90.00
_cell.angle_beta   90.00
_cell.angle_gamma   90.00
#
_symmetry.space_group_name_H-M   'P 1'
#
loop_
_entity.id
_entity.type
_entity.pdbx_description
1 polymer ?
#
loop_
_entity_poly.entity_id
_entity_poly.type
_entity_poly.pdbx_seq_one_letter_code
_entity_poly.pdbx_strand_id
1 'polypeptide(L)'
;MTALKIERTYSKNEILQMYLNHSYFGPGAYGIQAAAQLYFSKDAQDLTLSESAILIGLLKAPSRYSPLDYPDRAVKRRNIVLNSMVDYRRISASMSDSLQQLPLEINPDEGKIASAPYFTEFVRQHIFKEYGEEALYSSG
;
A
#
# COMPACT_ATOMS: atom_id res chain seq x y z
N MET A 1 -17.88 -15.36 4.69
CA MET A 1 -18.82 -14.61 3.81
C MET A 1 -18.41 -14.81 2.36
N THR A 2 -19.35 -15.00 1.43
CA THR A 2 -19.04 -15.19 0.00
C THR A 2 -18.97 -13.84 -0.72
N ALA A 3 -18.07 -13.66 -1.70
CA ALA A 3 -17.90 -12.41 -2.47
C ALA A 3 -19.23 -11.85 -3.02
N LEU A 4 -20.13 -12.72 -3.47
CA LEU A 4 -21.49 -12.37 -3.93
C LEU A 4 -22.36 -11.68 -2.87
N LYS A 5 -22.17 -12.02 -1.59
CA LYS A 5 -22.93 -11.40 -0.49
C LYS A 5 -22.39 -10.00 -0.19
N ILE A 6 -21.09 -9.78 -0.34
CA ILE A 6 -20.44 -8.48 -0.12
C ILE A 6 -20.86 -7.48 -1.20
N GLU A 7 -20.81 -7.85 -2.49
CA GLU A 7 -21.21 -6.96 -3.59
C GLU A 7 -22.70 -6.57 -3.59
N ARG A 8 -23.57 -7.40 -2.97
CA ARG A 8 -24.99 -7.09 -2.81
C ARG A 8 -25.27 -6.10 -1.68
N THR A 9 -24.33 -5.96 -0.74
CA THR A 9 -24.51 -5.14 0.47
C THR A 9 -23.69 -3.84 0.39
N TYR A 10 -22.55 -3.85 -0.28
CA TYR A 10 -21.63 -2.72 -0.37
C TYR A 10 -21.36 -2.34 -1.83
N SER A 11 -21.23 -1.04 -2.07
CA SER A 11 -20.77 -0.50 -3.35
C SER A 11 -19.31 -0.87 -3.63
N LYS A 12 -18.91 -0.82 -4.90
CA LYS A 12 -17.51 -1.08 -5.29
C LYS A 12 -16.51 -0.14 -4.60
N ASN A 13 -16.92 1.10 -4.35
CA ASN A 13 -16.07 2.08 -3.66
C ASN A 13 -15.87 1.71 -2.19
N GLU A 14 -16.92 1.27 -1.51
CA GLU A 14 -16.83 0.83 -0.10
C GLU A 14 -15.96 -0.43 0.02
N ILE A 15 -16.14 -1.39 -0.90
CA ILE A 15 -15.30 -2.60 -0.94
C ILE A 15 -13.83 -2.23 -1.15
N LEU A 16 -13.55 -1.32 -2.07
CA LEU A 16 -12.19 -0.85 -2.33
C LEU A 16 -11.61 -0.12 -1.11
N GLN A 17 -12.38 0.75 -0.49
CA GLN A 17 -11.97 1.47 0.73
C GLN A 17 -11.66 0.50 1.86
N MET A 18 -12.54 -0.48 2.11
CA MET A 18 -12.31 -1.53 3.11
C MET A 18 -11.03 -2.29 2.80
N TYR A 19 -10.83 -2.72 1.54
CA TYR A 19 -9.62 -3.43 1.14
C TYR A 19 -8.36 -2.59 1.37
N LEU A 20 -8.35 -1.33 0.91
CA LEU A 20 -7.19 -0.45 1.05
C LEU A 20 -6.89 -0.10 2.50
N ASN A 21 -7.89 -0.03 3.37
CA ASN A 21 -7.71 0.26 4.80
C ASN A 21 -7.16 -0.94 5.59
N HIS A 22 -7.31 -2.17 5.09
CA HIS A 22 -6.81 -3.37 5.79
C HIS A 22 -5.59 -4.01 5.13
N SER A 23 -5.24 -3.61 3.91
CA SER A 23 -4.11 -4.16 3.18
C SER A 23 -2.77 -3.86 3.87
N TYR A 24 -1.85 -4.82 3.82
CA TYR A 24 -0.49 -4.64 4.33
C TYR A 24 0.42 -4.00 3.27
N PHE A 25 1.10 -2.90 3.63
CA PHE A 25 1.96 -2.14 2.72
C PHE A 25 3.45 -2.20 3.05
N GLY A 26 3.85 -2.86 4.13
CA GLY A 26 5.24 -2.92 4.58
C GLY A 26 5.36 -2.44 6.04
N PRO A 27 6.57 -2.26 6.57
CA PRO A 27 6.96 -2.25 8.00
C PRO A 27 5.86 -1.92 9.04
N GLY A 28 4.93 -2.85 9.29
CA GLY A 28 3.80 -2.62 10.21
C GLY A 28 2.71 -1.64 9.73
N ALA A 29 2.80 -1.06 8.53
CA ALA A 29 1.78 -0.24 7.91
C ALA A 29 0.64 -1.10 7.33
N TYR A 30 -0.46 -1.18 8.09
CA TYR A 30 -1.75 -1.68 7.63
C TYR A 30 -2.65 -0.50 7.26
N GLY A 31 -3.17 -0.54 6.05
CA GLY A 31 -4.01 0.53 5.52
C GLY A 31 -3.25 1.60 4.73
N ILE A 32 -3.93 2.14 3.73
CA ILE A 32 -3.35 3.12 2.80
C ILE A 32 -2.94 4.42 3.50
N GLN A 33 -3.68 4.85 4.53
CA GLN A 33 -3.35 6.04 5.32
C GLN A 33 -2.06 5.85 6.12
N ALA A 34 -1.88 4.69 6.77
CA ALA A 34 -0.66 4.38 7.50
C ALA A 34 0.55 4.31 6.55
N ALA A 35 0.36 3.74 5.35
CA ALA A 35 1.39 3.68 4.33
C ALA A 35 1.78 5.06 3.78
N ALA A 36 0.80 5.94 3.50
CA ALA A 36 1.04 7.30 3.06
C ALA A 36 1.89 8.09 4.06
N GLN A 37 1.55 7.96 5.34
CA GLN A 37 2.30 8.56 6.45
C GLN A 37 3.71 7.95 6.59
N LEU A 38 3.82 6.62 6.53
CA LEU A 38 5.11 5.93 6.66
C LEU A 38 6.11 6.30 5.58
N TYR A 39 5.68 6.32 4.31
CA TYR A 39 6.59 6.47 3.16
C TYR A 39 6.76 7.91 2.69
N PHE A 40 5.76 8.78 2.92
CA PHE A 40 5.74 10.14 2.36
C PHE A 40 5.42 11.23 3.40
N SER A 41 5.11 10.88 4.65
CA SER A 41 4.66 11.83 5.68
C SER A 41 3.48 12.69 5.23
N LYS A 42 2.52 12.07 4.52
CA LYS A 42 1.33 12.71 3.94
C LYS A 42 0.06 11.96 4.32
N ASP A 43 -1.07 12.67 4.26
CA ASP A 43 -2.37 12.02 4.24
C ASP A 43 -2.62 11.36 2.88
N ALA A 44 -3.36 10.25 2.87
CA ALA A 44 -3.59 9.47 1.66
C ALA A 44 -4.30 10.28 0.56
N GLN A 45 -5.11 11.27 0.95
CA GLN A 45 -5.79 12.19 0.03
C GLN A 45 -4.84 13.17 -0.67
N ASP A 46 -3.67 13.44 -0.08
CA ASP A 46 -2.69 14.42 -0.58
C ASP A 46 -1.56 13.75 -1.39
N LEU A 47 -1.66 12.43 -1.60
CA LEU A 47 -0.72 11.70 -2.42
C LEU A 47 -0.81 12.14 -3.88
N THR A 48 0.35 12.37 -4.47
CA THR A 48 0.44 12.51 -5.91
C THR A 48 0.16 11.16 -6.59
N LEU A 49 -0.07 11.21 -7.91
CA LEU A 49 -0.28 10.01 -8.70
C LEU A 49 0.93 9.05 -8.66
N SER A 50 2.15 9.61 -8.66
CA SER A 50 3.40 8.83 -8.61
C SER A 50 3.55 8.08 -7.27
N GLU A 51 3.27 8.76 -6.17
CA GLU A 51 3.30 8.19 -4.82
C GLU A 51 2.20 7.14 -4.63
N SER A 52 1.00 7.43 -5.13
CA SER A 52 -0.10 6.46 -5.17
C SER A 52 0.30 5.19 -5.94
N ALA A 53 0.95 5.34 -7.09
CA ALA A 53 1.42 4.22 -7.90
C ALA A 53 2.50 3.39 -7.19
N ILE A 54 3.34 4.00 -6.35
CA ILE A 54 4.27 3.28 -5.48
C ILE A 54 3.49 2.41 -4.48
N LEU A 55 2.55 2.99 -3.73
CA LEU A 55 1.79 2.25 -2.71
C LEU A 55 0.99 1.10 -3.32
N ILE A 56 0.30 1.33 -4.43
CA ILE A 56 -0.41 0.26 -5.15
C ILE A 56 0.56 -0.81 -5.67
N GLY A 57 1.77 -0.43 -6.05
CA GLY A 57 2.84 -1.34 -6.43
C GLY A 57 3.22 -2.32 -5.31
N LEU A 58 3.20 -1.86 -4.05
CA LEU A 58 3.56 -2.63 -2.86
C LEU A 58 2.60 -3.79 -2.58
N LEU A 59 1.30 -3.63 -2.87
CA LEU A 59 0.27 -4.65 -2.62
C LEU A 59 0.64 -6.04 -3.17
N LYS A 60 1.42 -6.11 -4.26
CA LYS A 60 1.87 -7.38 -4.83
C LYS A 60 2.86 -8.13 -3.93
N ALA A 61 3.81 -7.41 -3.33
CA ALA A 61 4.84 -7.96 -2.46
C ALA A 61 5.53 -6.83 -1.68
N PRO A 62 4.99 -6.41 -0.52
CA PRO A 62 5.44 -5.23 0.21
C PRO A 62 6.94 -5.23 0.51
N SER A 63 7.48 -6.35 0.99
CA SER A 63 8.92 -6.47 1.30
C SER A 63 9.82 -6.47 0.07
N ARG A 64 9.34 -6.98 -1.08
CA ARG A 64 10.15 -7.09 -2.31
C ARG A 64 10.26 -5.76 -3.06
N TYR A 65 9.23 -4.94 -2.96
CA TYR A 65 9.11 -3.66 -3.65
C TYR A 65 9.21 -2.46 -2.71
N SER A 66 9.59 -2.68 -1.44
CA SER A 66 9.83 -1.64 -0.44
C SER A 66 10.74 -0.55 -1.01
N PRO A 67 10.30 0.73 -1.07
CA PRO A 67 11.14 1.82 -1.54
C PRO A 67 12.26 2.17 -0.56
N LEU A 68 12.14 1.76 0.71
CA LEU A 68 13.16 1.94 1.74
C LEU A 68 14.38 1.04 1.49
N ASP A 69 14.12 -0.22 1.12
CA ASP A 69 15.17 -1.25 0.99
C ASP A 69 15.61 -1.45 -0.47
N TYR A 70 14.67 -1.30 -1.41
CA TYR A 70 14.87 -1.63 -2.83
C TYR A 70 14.29 -0.55 -3.76
N PRO A 71 14.81 0.69 -3.74
CA PRO A 71 14.28 1.82 -4.50
C PRO A 71 14.16 1.53 -6.01
N ASP A 72 15.16 0.88 -6.62
CA ASP A 72 15.12 0.51 -8.04
C ASP A 72 13.96 -0.44 -8.38
N ARG A 73 13.64 -1.37 -7.47
CA ARG A 73 12.52 -2.31 -7.66
C ARG A 73 11.19 -1.58 -7.47
N ALA A 74 11.11 -0.65 -6.52
CA ALA A 74 9.95 0.19 -6.29
C ALA A 74 9.64 1.05 -7.53
N VAL A 75 10.64 1.72 -8.12
CA VAL A 75 10.49 2.52 -9.35
C VAL A 75 10.00 1.67 -10.51
N LYS A 76 10.64 0.52 -10.76
CA LYS A 76 10.18 -0.41 -11.82
C LYS A 76 8.73 -0.83 -11.59
N ARG A 77 8.34 -1.06 -10.33
CA ARG A 77 6.97 -1.46 -9.99
C ARG A 77 5.97 -0.33 -10.17
N ARG A 78 6.32 0.90 -9.76
CA ARG A 78 5.54 2.13 -10.02
C ARG A 78 5.26 2.29 -11.50
N ASN A 79 6.27 2.16 -12.34
CA ASN A 79 6.14 2.34 -13.79
C ASN A 79 5.18 1.31 -14.41
N ILE A 80 5.15 0.07 -13.91
CA ILE A 80 4.15 -0.94 -14.31
C ILE A 80 2.73 -0.47 -13.96
N VAL A 81 2.52 0.10 -12.77
CA VAL A 81 1.22 0.63 -12.36
C VAL A 81 0.80 1.80 -13.26
N LEU A 82 1.70 2.74 -13.54
CA LEU A 82 1.44 3.88 -14.44
C LEU A 82 1.09 3.42 -15.85
N ASN A 83 1.82 2.45 -16.41
CA ASN A 83 1.50 1.87 -17.71
C ASN A 83 0.14 1.18 -17.72
N SER A 84 -0.21 0.45 -16.65
CA SER A 84 -1.55 -0.14 -16.51
C SER A 84 -2.63 0.95 -16.54
N MET A 85 -2.38 2.12 -15.93
CA MET A 85 -3.32 3.24 -15.98
C MET A 85 -3.47 3.83 -17.39
N VAL A 86 -2.43 3.81 -18.22
CA VAL A 86 -2.52 4.15 -19.65
C VAL A 86 -3.40 3.14 -20.39
N ASP A 87 -3.18 1.84 -20.16
CA ASP A 87 -3.95 0.75 -20.80
C ASP A 87 -5.45 0.87 -20.48
N TYR A 88 -5.79 1.22 -19.24
CA TYR A 88 -7.17 1.49 -18.80
C TYR A 88 -7.66 2.92 -19.10
N ARG A 89 -6.90 3.70 -19.88
CA ARG A 89 -7.22 5.08 -20.30
C ARG A 89 -7.53 6.04 -19.15
N ARG A 90 -6.88 5.84 -18.00
CA ARG A 90 -6.99 6.72 -16.82
C ARG A 90 -6.05 7.91 -16.89
N ILE A 91 -4.92 7.77 -17.59
CA ILE A 91 -3.96 8.84 -17.89
C ILE A 91 -3.47 8.74 -19.33
N SER A 92 -2.88 9.81 -19.87
CA SER A 92 -2.24 9.77 -21.19
C SER A 92 -0.86 9.08 -21.14
N ALA A 93 -0.42 8.55 -22.28
CA ALA A 93 0.92 8.01 -22.42
C ALA A 93 2.00 9.06 -22.10
N SER A 94 1.84 10.30 -22.60
CA SER A 94 2.77 11.41 -22.33
C SER A 94 2.88 11.77 -20.84
N MET A 95 1.77 11.69 -20.09
CA MET A 95 1.77 11.90 -18.65
C MET A 95 2.50 10.76 -17.94
N SER A 96 2.23 9.52 -18.32
CA SER A 96 2.96 8.35 -17.80
C SER A 96 4.47 8.50 -18.04
N ASP A 97 4.89 8.81 -19.27
CA ASP A 97 6.30 8.97 -19.62
C ASP A 97 6.98 10.03 -18.77
N SER A 98 6.30 11.17 -18.57
CA SER A 98 6.81 12.28 -17.75
C SER A 98 6.95 11.87 -16.28
N LEU A 99 5.98 11.15 -15.72
CA LEU A 99 6.02 10.65 -14.33
C LEU A 99 7.09 9.57 -14.14
N GLN A 100 7.38 8.78 -15.16
CA GLN A 100 8.41 7.74 -15.10
C GLN A 100 9.83 8.31 -15.05
N GLN A 101 10.05 9.51 -15.61
CA GLN A 101 11.32 10.24 -15.50
C GLN A 101 11.53 10.89 -14.13
N LEU A 102 10.47 11.07 -13.34
CA LEU A 102 10.60 11.63 -12.00
C LEU A 102 11.37 10.66 -11.09
N PRO A 103 12.32 11.19 -10.29
CA PRO A 103 13.02 10.40 -9.29
C PRO A 103 12.03 9.81 -8.27
N LEU A 104 12.49 8.79 -7.55
CA LEU A 104 11.75 8.30 -6.39
C LEU A 104 11.97 9.29 -5.25
N GLU A 105 10.92 10.04 -4.92
CA GLU A 105 10.88 10.87 -3.72
C GLU A 105 10.16 10.09 -2.62
N ILE A 106 10.89 9.69 -1.59
CA ILE A 106 10.33 9.18 -0.34
C ILE A 106 10.71 10.14 0.78
N ASN A 107 9.77 10.39 1.68
CA ASN A 107 9.99 11.19 2.87
C ASN A 107 9.49 10.40 4.08
N PRO A 108 10.24 9.36 4.48
CA PRO A 108 9.77 8.46 5.49
C PRO A 108 9.72 9.11 6.87
N ASP A 109 8.67 8.77 7.63
CA ASP A 109 8.56 9.15 9.04
C ASP A 109 9.53 8.30 9.86
N GLU A 110 10.72 8.86 10.16
CA GLU A 110 11.78 8.18 10.91
C GLU A 110 11.32 7.68 12.29
N GLY A 111 10.37 8.39 12.94
CA GLY A 111 9.81 7.99 14.23
C GLY A 111 8.99 6.70 14.16
N LYS A 112 8.31 6.46 13.04
CA LYS A 112 7.52 5.23 12.81
C LYS A 112 8.38 4.06 12.34
N ILE A 113 9.44 4.33 11.57
CA ILE A 113 10.40 3.30 11.15
C ILE A 113 11.21 2.78 12.34
N ALA A 114 11.60 3.67 13.27
CA ALA A 114 12.37 3.30 14.46
C ALA A 114 11.55 2.51 15.50
N SER A 115 10.21 2.62 15.47
CA SER A 115 9.31 1.92 16.38
C SER A 115 9.15 0.43 16.00
N ALA A 116 10.21 -0.32 16.24
CA ALA A 116 10.30 -1.79 16.35
C ALA A 116 9.52 -2.62 15.29
N PRO A 117 9.92 -2.61 14.01
CA PRO A 117 9.34 -3.47 12.96
C PRO A 117 9.43 -4.97 13.26
N TYR A 118 10.43 -5.41 14.04
CA TYR A 118 10.59 -6.82 14.43
C TYR A 118 9.69 -7.24 15.60
N PHE A 119 9.42 -6.33 16.55
CA PHE A 119 8.58 -6.67 17.71
C PHE A 119 7.12 -6.79 17.30
N THR A 120 6.64 -5.88 16.45
CA THR A 120 5.28 -5.92 15.91
C THR A 120 5.07 -7.14 15.00
N GLU A 121 6.05 -7.51 14.17
CA GLU A 121 5.99 -8.73 13.36
C GLU A 121 6.06 -10.01 14.20
N PHE A 122 6.88 -10.04 15.27
CA PHE A 122 6.93 -11.17 16.19
C PHE A 122 5.60 -11.38 16.92
N VAL A 123 5.03 -10.30 17.47
CA VAL A 123 3.71 -10.34 18.13
C VAL A 123 2.63 -10.76 17.12
N ARG A 124 2.68 -10.27 15.87
CA ARG A 124 1.74 -10.68 14.81
C ARG A 124 1.85 -12.18 14.50
N GLN A 125 3.05 -12.71 14.29
CA GLN A 125 3.25 -14.14 14.02
C GLN A 125 2.80 -15.00 15.20
N HIS A 126 3.00 -14.52 16.43
CA HIS A 126 2.56 -15.21 17.64
C HIS A 126 1.04 -15.25 17.76
N ILE A 127 0.36 -14.11 17.56
CA ILE A 127 -1.12 -14.03 17.59
C ILE A 127 -1.73 -14.83 16.44
N PHE A 128 -1.14 -14.77 15.24
CA PHE A 128 -1.55 -15.57 14.09
C PHE A 128 -1.45 -17.08 14.35
N LYS A 129 -0.44 -17.50 15.12
CA LYS A 129 -0.20 -18.89 15.48
C LYS A 129 -1.12 -19.39 16.61
N GLU A 130 -1.48 -18.53 17.56
CA GLU A 130 -2.32 -18.93 18.70
C GLU A 130 -3.83 -18.80 18.45
N TYR A 131 -4.27 -17.81 17.66
CA TYR A 131 -5.71 -17.47 17.58
C TYR A 131 -6.33 -17.56 16.18
N GLY A 132 -5.54 -17.83 15.14
CA GLY A 132 -6.04 -17.88 13.76
C GLY A 132 -6.56 -16.51 13.26
N GLU A 133 -7.01 -16.49 12.01
CA GLU A 133 -7.35 -15.27 11.25
C GLU A 133 -8.43 -14.38 11.93
N GLU A 134 -9.25 -14.93 12.83
CA GLU A 134 -10.39 -14.25 13.45
C GLU A 134 -10.02 -13.25 14.56
N ALA A 135 -8.90 -13.42 15.28
CA ALA A 135 -8.56 -12.57 16.42
C ALA A 135 -7.93 -11.22 16.05
N LEU A 136 -7.43 -11.07 14.82
CA LEU A 136 -6.79 -9.82 14.38
C LEU A 136 -7.78 -8.75 13.90
N TYR A 137 -9.05 -9.13 13.64
CA TYR A 137 -10.03 -8.28 12.96
C TYR A 137 -11.28 -7.95 13.80
N SER A 138 -11.36 -8.38 15.07
CA SER A 138 -12.56 -8.17 15.90
C SER A 138 -12.51 -6.96 16.83
N SER A 139 -11.50 -6.08 16.76
CA SER A 139 -11.46 -4.89 17.63
C SER A 139 -10.68 -3.75 16.99
N GLY A 140 -11.44 -2.77 16.47
CA GLY A 140 -10.99 -1.49 15.92
C GLY A 140 -12.19 -0.66 15.54
#